data_AF-A0A3L6SDN8-F1
#
_entry.id   AF-A0A3L6SDN8-F1
#
_cell.length_a   1.000
_cell.length_b   1.000
_cell.length_c   1.000
_cell.angle_alpha   90.00
_cell.angle_beta   90.00
_cell.angle_gamma   90.00
#
_symmetry.space_group_name_H-M   'P 1'
#
loop_
_entity.id
_entity.type
_entity.pdbx_description
1 polymer ?
#
loop_
_entity_poly.entity_id
_entity_poly.type
_entity_poly.pdbx_seq_one_letter_code
_entity_poly.pdbx_strand_id
1 'polypeptide(L)'
;MSSRPPTHPSRRSPRRFPAAYCLLLTLALLFASAAAKSSRRPISDNEIRQKKEACYTDVENGLWGWVCRSSPTEKENCVLRCLSPECYDLIYGGDPLEEGELDYVRSQEYKYCMHKLMRGLLLRLSYVQAALLSSHLYGGDHGHEAMKGR
;
A
#
# COMPACT_ATOMS: atom_id res chain seq x y z
N MET A 1 -54.23 -8.45 -54.72
CA MET A 1 -53.99 -8.10 -53.30
C MET A 1 -53.04 -9.11 -52.70
N SER A 2 -51.94 -8.59 -52.14
CA SER A 2 -50.99 -9.16 -51.17
C SER A 2 -50.15 -10.40 -51.54
N SER A 3 -48.98 -10.13 -52.10
CA SER A 3 -47.78 -10.98 -52.12
C SER A 3 -47.13 -10.97 -50.72
N ARG A 4 -46.85 -12.13 -50.12
CA ARG A 4 -46.03 -12.20 -48.88
C ARG A 4 -44.54 -12.36 -49.24
N PRO A 5 -43.62 -11.60 -48.62
CA PRO A 5 -42.19 -11.70 -48.89
C PRO A 5 -41.51 -12.77 -48.00
N PRO A 6 -40.28 -13.21 -48.34
CA PRO A 6 -39.60 -14.29 -47.64
C PRO A 6 -38.99 -13.82 -46.31
N THR A 7 -38.92 -14.72 -45.34
CA THR A 7 -38.33 -14.52 -44.02
C THR A 7 -36.79 -14.54 -44.09
N HIS A 8 -36.16 -13.42 -43.75
CA HIS A 8 -34.70 -13.32 -43.57
C HIS A 8 -34.23 -14.07 -42.30
N PRO A 9 -33.07 -14.77 -42.33
CA PRO A 9 -32.45 -15.24 -41.10
C PRO A 9 -31.80 -14.07 -40.36
N SER A 10 -32.20 -13.89 -39.09
CA SER A 10 -31.60 -12.93 -38.16
C SER A 10 -30.19 -13.37 -37.81
N ARG A 11 -29.19 -12.78 -38.49
CA ARG A 11 -27.77 -12.95 -38.20
C ARG A 11 -27.43 -12.20 -36.92
N ARG A 12 -27.52 -12.86 -35.76
CA ARG A 12 -27.01 -12.31 -34.49
C ARG A 12 -25.50 -12.18 -34.59
N SER A 13 -25.01 -10.95 -34.65
CA SER A 13 -23.60 -10.65 -34.47
C SER A 13 -23.18 -10.98 -33.03
N PRO A 14 -22.05 -11.69 -32.82
CA PRO A 14 -21.50 -11.82 -31.49
C PRO A 14 -20.96 -10.45 -31.08
N ARG A 15 -21.46 -9.90 -29.97
CA ARG A 15 -20.90 -8.73 -29.30
C ARG A 15 -19.44 -9.04 -28.93
N ARG A 16 -18.49 -8.70 -29.82
CA ARG A 16 -17.04 -8.73 -29.58
C ARG A 16 -16.53 -7.53 -28.77
N PHE A 17 -17.44 -6.69 -28.29
CA PHE A 17 -17.13 -5.46 -27.57
C PHE A 17 -16.81 -5.58 -26.06
N PRO A 18 -17.18 -6.65 -25.30
CA PRO A 18 -16.85 -6.66 -23.87
C PRO A 18 -15.35 -6.91 -23.64
N ALA A 19 -14.71 -7.76 -24.45
CA ALA A 19 -13.30 -8.10 -24.27
C ALA A 19 -12.37 -6.90 -24.52
N ALA A 20 -12.61 -6.13 -25.57
CA ALA A 20 -11.81 -4.94 -25.88
C ALA A 20 -12.00 -3.84 -24.83
N TYR A 21 -13.22 -3.64 -24.34
CA TYR A 21 -13.51 -2.68 -23.27
C TYR A 21 -12.88 -3.10 -21.94
N CYS A 22 -12.94 -4.37 -21.59
CA CYS A 22 -12.25 -4.93 -20.43
C CYS A 22 -10.73 -4.76 -20.56
N LEU A 23 -10.14 -5.01 -21.73
CA LEU A 23 -8.71 -4.86 -21.97
C LEU A 23 -8.25 -3.39 -21.81
N LEU A 24 -9.03 -2.44 -22.33
CA LEU A 24 -8.77 -1.01 -22.21
C LEU A 24 -8.87 -0.54 -20.75
N LEU A 25 -9.86 -1.03 -20.00
CA LEU A 25 -10.00 -0.72 -18.57
C LEU A 25 -8.81 -1.26 -17.76
N THR A 26 -8.40 -2.51 -18.01
CA THR A 26 -7.23 -3.08 -17.34
C THR A 26 -5.95 -2.32 -17.66
N LEU A 27 -5.79 -1.88 -18.92
CA LEU A 27 -4.64 -1.11 -19.34
C LEU A 27 -4.61 0.29 -18.71
N ALA A 28 -5.77 0.94 -18.59
CA ALA A 28 -5.92 2.22 -17.90
C ALA A 28 -5.60 2.12 -16.40
N LEU A 29 -6.05 1.05 -15.74
CA LEU A 29 -5.73 0.76 -14.33
C LEU A 29 -4.22 0.53 -14.12
N LEU A 30 -3.56 -0.19 -15.05
CA LEU A 30 -2.12 -0.40 -15.02
C LEU A 30 -1.35 0.91 -15.21
N PHE A 31 -1.74 1.77 -16.16
CA PHE A 31 -1.09 3.07 -16.35
C PHE A 31 -1.29 4.02 -15.16
N ALA A 32 -2.46 4.00 -14.52
CA ALA A 32 -2.70 4.77 -13.29
C ALA A 32 -1.76 4.33 -12.14
N SER A 33 -1.49 3.03 -12.02
CA SER A 33 -0.56 2.51 -11.01
C SER A 33 0.92 2.87 -11.29
N ALA A 34 1.31 2.99 -12.55
CA ALA A 34 2.66 3.42 -12.94
C ALA A 34 2.87 4.94 -12.80
N ALA A 35 1.80 5.73 -12.95
CA ALA A 35 1.81 7.19 -12.79
C ALA A 35 1.68 7.66 -11.33
N ALA A 36 1.29 6.77 -10.40
CA ALA A 36 1.34 7.02 -8.96
C ALA A 36 2.80 7.04 -8.46
N LYS A 37 3.56 8.02 -8.93
CA LYS A 37 4.91 8.32 -8.48
C LYS A 37 4.76 8.98 -7.11
N SER A 38 4.58 8.16 -6.07
CA SER A 38 4.83 8.58 -4.70
C SER A 38 6.21 9.23 -4.70
N SER A 39 6.24 10.52 -4.38
CA SER A 39 7.46 11.32 -4.34
C SER A 39 8.47 10.56 -3.48
N ARG A 40 9.57 10.12 -4.11
CA ARG A 40 10.67 9.38 -3.46
C ARG A 40 11.48 10.30 -2.55
N ARG A 41 10.81 11.09 -1.72
CA ARG A 41 11.45 11.96 -0.76
C ARG A 41 11.48 11.23 0.58
N PRO A 42 12.60 11.32 1.30
CA PRO A 42 12.61 10.87 2.69
C PRO A 42 11.49 11.59 3.44
N ILE A 43 10.85 10.87 4.38
CA ILE A 43 9.84 11.46 5.24
C ILE A 43 10.41 12.72 5.89
N SER A 44 9.68 13.82 5.83
CA SER A 44 10.09 15.05 6.47
C SER A 44 9.83 14.99 7.98
N ASP A 45 10.63 15.69 8.75
CA ASP A 45 10.39 15.86 10.20
C ASP A 45 8.97 16.39 10.48
N ASN A 46 8.42 17.21 9.58
CA ASN A 46 7.03 17.68 9.68
C ASN A 46 6.00 16.55 9.54
N GLU A 47 6.21 15.62 8.62
CA GLU A 47 5.30 14.48 8.44
C GLU A 47 5.38 13.51 9.62
N ILE A 48 6.57 13.30 10.20
CA ILE A 48 6.73 12.52 11.43
C ILE A 48 5.99 13.20 12.58
N ARG A 49 6.14 14.51 12.72
CA ARG A 49 5.43 15.29 13.73
C ARG A 49 3.91 15.16 13.55
N GLN A 50 3.40 15.33 12.33
CA GLN A 50 1.97 15.16 12.03
C GLN A 50 1.46 13.76 12.37
N LYS A 51 2.23 12.71 12.05
CA LYS A 51 1.89 11.33 12.43
C LYS A 51 1.91 11.13 13.95
N LYS A 52 2.86 11.74 14.66
CA LYS A 52 2.90 11.71 16.12
C LYS A 52 1.65 12.36 16.72
N GLU A 53 1.22 13.51 16.21
CA GLU A 53 -0.03 14.18 16.65
C GLU A 53 -1.28 13.32 16.40
N ALA A 54 -1.34 12.62 15.26
CA ALA A 54 -2.42 11.67 14.98
C ALA A 54 -2.43 10.53 16.02
N CYS A 55 -1.26 9.97 16.36
CA CYS A 55 -1.14 8.95 17.40
C CYS A 55 -1.56 9.45 18.78
N TYR A 56 -1.23 10.69 19.15
CA TYR A 56 -1.74 11.28 20.39
C TYR A 56 -3.27 11.32 20.40
N THR A 57 -3.86 11.73 19.28
CA THR A 57 -5.32 11.81 19.13
C THR A 57 -5.96 10.41 19.27
N ASP A 58 -5.38 9.39 18.64
CA ASP A 58 -5.87 8.01 18.72
C ASP A 58 -5.80 7.44 20.14
N VAL A 59 -4.73 7.74 20.88
CA VAL A 59 -4.59 7.35 22.29
C VAL A 59 -5.65 8.03 23.15
N GLU A 60 -5.87 9.33 22.98
CA GLU A 60 -6.88 10.08 23.74
C GLU A 60 -8.31 9.60 23.43
N ASN A 61 -8.57 9.25 22.16
CA ASN A 61 -9.82 8.66 21.72
C ASN A 61 -10.05 7.23 22.27
N GLY A 62 -9.05 6.65 22.94
CA GLY A 62 -9.15 5.35 23.62
C GLY A 62 -8.94 4.14 22.71
N LEU A 63 -8.45 4.32 21.48
CA LEU A 63 -8.17 3.23 20.54
C LEU A 63 -7.06 2.29 21.03
N TRP A 64 -6.21 2.77 21.94
CA TRP A 64 -5.07 2.04 22.49
C TRP A 64 -5.33 1.47 23.90
N GLY A 65 -6.58 1.50 24.35
CA GLY A 65 -6.96 1.01 25.68
C GLY A 65 -6.73 2.02 26.80
N TRP A 66 -7.09 1.63 28.03
CA TRP A 66 -7.04 2.53 29.19
C TRP A 66 -5.62 2.74 29.72
N VAL A 67 -4.74 1.75 29.56
CA VAL A 67 -3.34 1.81 30.03
C VAL A 67 -2.59 2.97 29.38
N CYS A 68 -2.81 3.21 28.08
CA CYS A 68 -2.18 4.34 27.38
C CYS A 68 -2.64 5.72 27.85
N ARG A 69 -3.59 5.80 28.78
CA ARG A 69 -4.05 7.04 29.42
C ARG A 69 -3.83 7.03 30.94
N SER A 70 -3.19 6.00 31.50
CA SER A 70 -2.98 5.89 32.94
C SER A 70 -1.90 6.84 33.45
N SER A 71 -0.89 7.14 32.63
CA SER A 71 0.15 8.12 32.97
C SER A 71 0.73 8.78 31.71
N PRO A 72 1.43 9.94 31.84
CA PRO A 72 2.11 10.58 30.72
C PRO A 72 3.15 9.67 30.05
N THR A 73 3.87 8.85 30.83
CA THR A 73 4.88 7.93 30.32
C THR A 73 4.24 6.78 29.54
N GLU A 74 3.17 6.17 30.06
CA GLU A 74 2.43 5.14 29.32
C GLU A 74 1.84 5.68 28.02
N LYS A 75 1.33 6.92 28.06
CA LYS A 75 0.91 7.63 26.86
C LYS A 75 2.04 7.77 25.84
N GLU A 76 3.23 8.19 26.24
CA GLU A 76 4.38 8.27 25.32
C GLU A 76 4.78 6.89 24.77
N ASN A 77 4.84 5.86 25.61
CA ASN A 77 5.13 4.48 25.17
C ASN A 77 4.14 4.03 24.09
N CYS A 78 2.83 4.27 24.28
CA CYS A 78 1.82 3.92 23.29
C CYS A 78 1.91 4.77 22.02
N VAL A 79 2.21 6.07 22.14
CA VAL A 79 2.39 6.95 20.97
C VAL A 79 3.60 6.52 20.14
N LEU A 80 4.70 6.11 20.77
CA LEU A 80 5.86 5.58 20.07
C LEU A 80 5.52 4.26 19.35
N ARG A 81 4.82 3.34 20.01
CA ARG A 81 4.31 2.10 19.37
C ARG A 81 3.38 2.39 18.20
N CYS A 82 2.49 3.38 18.34
CA CYS A 82 1.60 3.82 17.27
C CYS A 82 2.37 4.36 16.07
N LEU A 83 3.40 5.16 16.33
CA LEU A 83 4.15 5.85 15.30
C LEU A 83 5.00 4.87 14.47
N SER A 84 5.64 3.89 15.12
CA SER A 84 6.18 2.68 14.48
C SER A 84 6.42 1.60 15.53
N PRO A 85 5.70 0.48 15.47
CA PRO A 85 5.92 -0.63 16.39
C PRO A 85 7.32 -1.24 16.19
N GLU A 86 7.84 -1.27 14.96
CA GLU A 86 9.14 -1.86 14.65
C GLU A 86 10.30 -1.07 15.26
N CYS A 87 10.27 0.26 15.17
CA CYS A 87 11.28 1.09 15.82
C CYS A 87 11.11 1.11 17.34
N TYR A 88 9.88 1.02 17.83
CA TYR A 88 9.65 0.93 19.27
C TYR A 88 10.23 -0.37 19.82
N ASP A 89 9.92 -1.53 19.23
CA ASP A 89 10.41 -2.81 19.74
C ASP A 89 11.94 -2.89 19.67
N LEU A 90 12.55 -2.31 18.64
CA LEU A 90 14.01 -2.27 18.49
C LEU A 90 14.70 -1.42 19.56
N ILE A 91 14.10 -0.29 19.97
CA ILE A 91 14.76 0.71 20.84
C ILE A 91 14.24 0.63 22.29
N TYR A 92 12.97 0.29 22.48
CA TYR A 92 12.21 0.28 23.75
C TYR A 92 11.55 -1.05 24.10
N GLY A 93 11.56 -2.06 23.23
CA GLY A 93 10.84 -3.32 23.47
C GLY A 93 11.31 -4.10 24.71
N GLY A 94 12.59 -4.02 25.05
CA GLY A 94 13.17 -4.69 26.23
C GLY A 94 13.17 -3.84 27.50
N ASP A 95 13.00 -2.52 27.37
CA ASP A 95 13.15 -1.55 28.45
C ASP A 95 12.27 -0.32 28.15
N PRO A 96 10.95 -0.39 28.41
CA PRO A 96 10.03 0.72 28.13
C PRO A 96 10.37 1.97 28.95
N LEU A 97 9.93 3.15 28.48
CA LEU A 97 10.15 4.38 29.24
C LEU A 97 9.50 4.28 30.63
N GLU A 98 10.22 4.73 31.65
CA GLU A 98 9.76 4.81 33.05
C GLU A 98 9.26 6.23 33.42
N GLU A 99 8.56 6.35 34.55
CA GLU A 99 8.05 7.63 35.02
C GLU A 99 9.19 8.58 35.41
N GLY A 100 9.25 9.74 34.73
CA GLY A 100 10.30 10.75 34.95
C GLY A 100 11.59 10.50 34.15
N GLU A 101 11.65 9.46 33.34
CA GLU A 101 12.81 9.20 32.47
C GLU A 101 12.83 10.16 31.27
N LEU A 102 14.01 10.69 30.96
CA LEU A 102 14.28 11.47 29.75
C LEU A 102 15.48 10.88 29.01
N ASP A 103 15.22 9.92 28.14
CA ASP A 103 16.26 9.30 27.31
C ASP A 103 16.42 10.02 25.96
N TYR A 104 17.32 11.01 25.94
CA TYR A 104 17.65 11.75 24.73
C TYR A 104 18.38 10.89 23.68
N VAL A 105 19.17 9.91 24.10
CA VAL A 105 19.98 9.09 23.19
C VAL A 105 19.07 8.16 22.40
N ARG A 106 18.25 7.38 23.09
CA ARG A 106 17.27 6.47 22.49
C ARG A 106 16.21 7.23 21.69
N SER A 107 15.87 8.45 22.09
CA SER A 107 15.02 9.34 21.28
C SER A 107 15.65 9.67 19.91
N GLN A 108 16.96 9.93 19.84
CA GLN A 108 17.64 10.14 18.56
C GLN A 108 17.75 8.85 17.73
N GLU A 109 18.03 7.72 18.39
CA GLU A 109 18.07 6.41 17.72
C GLU A 109 16.73 6.03 17.12
N TYR A 110 15.64 6.29 17.86
CA TYR A 110 14.28 6.11 17.37
C TYR A 110 13.99 7.00 16.15
N LYS A 111 14.34 8.29 16.21
CA LYS A 111 14.20 9.21 15.07
C LYS A 111 14.98 8.70 13.84
N TYR A 112 16.21 8.23 14.06
CA TYR A 112 17.04 7.67 12.99
C TYR A 112 16.42 6.39 12.40
N CYS A 113 15.90 5.50 13.24
CA CYS A 113 15.19 4.29 12.84
C CYS A 113 13.99 4.63 11.92
N MET A 114 13.15 5.59 12.33
CA MET A 114 12.00 6.05 11.53
C MET A 114 12.42 6.55 10.14
N HIS A 115 13.49 7.36 10.07
CA HIS A 115 14.03 7.82 8.80
C HIS A 115 14.56 6.68 7.93
N LYS A 116 15.13 5.64 8.54
CA LYS A 116 15.67 4.48 7.83
C LYS A 116 14.56 3.54 7.34
N LEU A 117 13.56 3.23 8.16
CA LEU A 117 12.44 2.37 7.77
C LEU A 117 11.67 2.96 6.59
N MET A 118 11.43 4.27 6.56
CA MET A 118 10.78 4.88 5.41
C MET A 118 11.60 4.73 4.13
N ARG A 119 12.93 4.91 4.20
CA ARG A 119 13.83 4.65 3.05
C ARG A 119 13.75 3.19 2.61
N GLY A 120 13.73 2.25 3.55
CA GLY A 120 13.61 0.81 3.29
C GLY A 120 12.24 0.39 2.73
N LEU A 121 11.14 0.95 3.23
CA LEU A 121 9.79 0.71 2.73
C LEU A 121 9.62 1.24 1.31
N LEU A 122 10.16 2.43 1.01
CA LEU A 122 10.21 2.96 -0.35
C LEU A 122 10.99 2.02 -1.30
N LEU A 123 12.10 1.44 -0.85
CA LEU A 123 12.83 0.43 -1.62
C LEU A 123 12.01 -0.85 -1.83
N ARG A 124 11.32 -1.36 -0.79
CA ARG A 124 10.46 -2.53 -0.91
C ARG A 124 9.28 -2.30 -1.86
N LEU A 125 8.61 -1.16 -1.77
CA LEU A 125 7.54 -0.79 -2.71
C LEU A 125 8.07 -0.69 -4.14
N SER A 126 9.28 -0.16 -4.34
CA SER A 126 9.91 -0.14 -5.66
C SER A 126 10.24 -1.52 -6.21
N TYR A 127 10.68 -2.45 -5.34
CA TYR A 127 10.95 -3.84 -5.70
C TYR A 127 9.68 -4.60 -6.05
N VAL A 128 8.63 -4.47 -5.23
CA VAL A 128 7.32 -5.10 -5.49
C VAL A 128 6.72 -4.57 -6.79
N GLN A 129 6.83 -3.26 -7.05
CA GLN A 129 6.36 -2.67 -8.30
C GLN A 129 7.18 -3.13 -9.51
N ALA A 130 8.51 -3.28 -9.36
CA ALA A 130 9.37 -3.87 -10.39
C ALA A 130 9.05 -5.36 -10.64
N ALA A 131 8.77 -6.13 -9.58
CA ALA A 131 8.39 -7.54 -9.67
C ALA A 131 7.03 -7.72 -10.35
N LEU A 132 6.05 -6.86 -10.06
CA LEU A 132 4.74 -6.85 -10.71
C LEU A 132 4.85 -6.50 -12.21
N LEU A 133 5.67 -5.50 -12.57
CA LEU A 133 5.95 -5.16 -13.97
C LEU A 133 6.65 -6.32 -14.71
N SER A 134 7.59 -6.99 -14.05
CA SER A 134 8.30 -8.14 -14.62
C SER A 134 7.36 -9.33 -14.86
N SER A 135 6.43 -9.57 -13.93
CA SER A 135 5.41 -10.63 -14.06
C SER A 135 4.41 -10.34 -15.20
N HIS A 136 4.05 -9.08 -15.41
CA HIS A 136 3.23 -8.66 -16.55
C HIS A 136 3.96 -8.75 -17.90
N LEU A 137 5.30 -8.57 -17.92
CA LEU A 137 6.11 -8.69 -19.13
C LEU A 137 6.47 -10.15 -19.48
N TYR A 138 6.55 -11.04 -18.49
CA TYR A 138 6.84 -12.47 -18.70
C TYR A 138 5.60 -13.37 -18.79
N GLY A 139 4.41 -12.90 -18.41
CA GLY A 139 3.15 -13.65 -18.51
C GLY A 139 2.48 -13.63 -19.89
N GLY A 140 3.19 -13.16 -20.92
CA GLY A 140 2.65 -12.89 -22.26
C GLY A 140 3.20 -13.77 -23.37
N ASP A 141 3.47 -15.06 -23.15
CA ASP A 141 3.58 -16.04 -24.24
C ASP A 141 3.51 -17.48 -23.71
N HIS A 142 2.31 -18.06 -23.62
CA HIS A 142 2.16 -19.52 -23.67
C HIS A 142 0.72 -19.89 -24.05
N GLY A 143 0.55 -20.37 -25.29
CA GLY A 143 -0.51 -21.32 -25.61
C GLY A 143 -1.41 -20.98 -26.79
N HIS A 144 -0.87 -20.78 -28.00
CA HIS A 144 -1.62 -21.10 -29.21
C HIS A 144 -0.71 -21.64 -30.33
N GLU A 145 -0.12 -22.82 -30.11
CA GLU A 145 0.26 -23.68 -31.22
C GLU A 145 -0.83 -24.75 -31.39
N ALA A 146 -1.54 -24.58 -32.51
CA ALA A 146 -2.59 -25.46 -32.95
C ALA A 146 -2.03 -26.85 -33.29
N MET A 147 -2.74 -27.90 -32.86
CA MET A 147 -2.60 -29.22 -33.46
C MET A 147 -2.88 -29.12 -34.96
N LYS A 148 -1.83 -29.23 -35.78
CA LYS A 148 -1.91 -29.65 -37.17
C LYS A 148 -0.96 -30.82 -37.38
N GLY A 149 -1.45 -32.02 -37.05
CA GLY A 149 -0.76 -33.28 -37.25
C GLY A 149 -1.65 -34.26 -38.01
N ARG A 150 -1.38 -34.33 -39.32
CA ARG A 150 -1.49 -35.46 -40.25
C ARG A 150 -2.72 -36.38 -40.20
#